data_AF-A0A7W1XI70-F1
#
_entry.id   AF-A0A7W1XI70-F1
#
_cell.length_a   1.000
_cell.length_b   1.000
_cell.length_c   1.000
_cell.angle_alpha   90.00
_cell.angle_beta   90.00
_cell.angle_gamma   90.00
#
_symmetry.space_group_name_H-M   'P 1'
#
loop_
_entity.id
_entity.type
_entity.pdbx_description
1 polymer ?
#
loop_
_entity_poly.entity_id
_entity_poly.type
_entity_poly.pdbx_seq_one_letter_code
_entity_poly.pdbx_strand_id
1 'polypeptide(L)'
;MSKKTLGKNLLDPTGITSSSYLLLTKTPSEKLLKDQTYTITLKGTKPATQTFRCFVQYETNGSTVNLFDMKPVEGLVDEWQLTFKATRSATDITGRLYVYQVPNTSLGQCKVEWIKLEKGDTRTPNISEYKYCGEGLKDSNNPNDYSWDITPEYAEKGLNNTVSLTEPQSVEGLKNFEDGLQIAGEEVATVAESTGWLALTLVDGFEVAENNPPQYKITYQANGDNEIEFRGEFQLTGGTKFTKDTSYYPFGRANQATNIPNELKPDRTAFGYGATSTGVGGRLAVTTTPTFVFIPGDSDGTYCSISPLRYTQTKK
;
A
#
# COMPACT_ATOMS: atom_id res chain seq x y z
N MET A 1 14.85 -2.83 -37.11
CA MET A 1 16.04 -2.61 -36.26
C MET A 1 16.33 -3.89 -35.50
N SER A 2 17.30 -4.70 -35.93
CA SER A 2 17.70 -5.89 -35.16
C SER A 2 18.39 -5.44 -33.87
N LYS A 3 17.94 -5.93 -32.71
CA LYS A 3 18.61 -5.64 -31.44
C LYS A 3 19.97 -6.35 -31.46
N LYS A 4 21.03 -5.59 -31.16
CA LYS A 4 22.38 -6.16 -30.97
C LYS A 4 22.35 -7.03 -29.73
N THR A 5 22.79 -8.29 -29.86
CA THR A 5 22.90 -9.25 -28.76
C THR A 5 23.70 -8.64 -27.60
N LEU A 6 23.24 -8.84 -26.36
CA LEU A 6 23.99 -8.40 -25.17
C LEU A 6 25.36 -9.08 -25.15
N GLY A 7 26.41 -8.31 -24.90
CA GLY A 7 27.75 -8.85 -24.72
C GLY A 7 27.88 -9.51 -23.35
N LYS A 8 28.49 -10.70 -23.32
CA LYS A 8 28.84 -11.40 -22.08
C LYS A 8 29.84 -10.55 -21.29
N ASN A 9 29.52 -10.23 -20.03
CA ASN A 9 30.48 -9.63 -19.12
C ASN A 9 31.57 -10.66 -18.76
N LEU A 10 32.82 -10.32 -19.01
CA LEU A 10 33.96 -11.15 -18.66
C LEU A 10 34.52 -10.85 -17.26
N LEU A 11 34.00 -9.86 -16.52
CA LEU A 11 34.43 -9.53 -15.16
C LEU A 11 33.33 -9.82 -14.13
N ASP A 12 33.72 -9.97 -12.87
CA ASP A 12 32.82 -9.73 -11.75
C ASP A 12 32.46 -8.23 -11.68
N PRO A 13 31.16 -7.86 -11.79
CA PRO A 13 30.74 -6.47 -11.89
C PRO A 13 30.91 -5.68 -10.59
N THR A 14 31.21 -6.31 -9.45
CA THR A 14 31.28 -5.65 -8.14
C THR A 14 32.18 -4.40 -8.16
N GLY A 15 31.62 -3.25 -7.78
CA GLY A 15 32.30 -1.97 -7.70
C GLY A 15 33.09 -1.74 -6.39
N ILE A 16 33.49 -0.49 -6.14
CA ILE A 16 34.21 -0.06 -4.92
C ILE A 16 34.03 1.44 -4.66
N THR A 17 34.15 1.87 -3.40
CA THR A 17 34.40 3.27 -3.04
C THR A 17 35.81 3.38 -2.46
N SER A 18 36.67 4.20 -3.06
CA SER A 18 38.07 4.31 -2.64
C SER A 18 38.70 5.64 -3.09
N SER A 19 39.68 6.11 -2.33
CA SER A 19 40.55 7.25 -2.72
C SER A 19 41.96 6.79 -3.11
N SER A 20 42.19 5.48 -3.18
CA SER A 20 43.49 4.92 -3.56
C SER A 20 43.80 5.19 -5.03
N TYR A 21 45.10 5.24 -5.35
CA TYR A 21 45.56 5.35 -6.74
C TYR A 21 45.07 4.17 -7.60
N LEU A 22 45.24 2.94 -7.11
CA LEU A 22 44.63 1.73 -7.68
C LEU A 22 43.23 1.54 -7.08
N LEU A 23 42.20 1.52 -7.93
CA LEU A 23 40.81 1.37 -7.52
C LEU A 23 40.35 -0.08 -7.60
N LEU A 24 40.58 -0.74 -8.74
CA LEU A 24 40.09 -2.09 -8.99
C LEU A 24 41.18 -2.99 -9.54
N THR A 25 41.19 -4.23 -9.08
CA THR A 25 41.89 -5.37 -9.68
C THR A 25 40.85 -6.43 -10.01
N LYS A 26 40.69 -6.76 -11.29
CA LYS A 26 39.70 -7.73 -11.76
C LYS A 26 40.36 -8.80 -12.61
N THR A 27 39.93 -10.04 -12.43
CA THR A 27 40.37 -11.19 -13.23
C THR A 27 39.29 -11.51 -14.25
N PRO A 28 39.56 -11.44 -15.57
CA PRO A 28 38.62 -11.89 -16.57
C PRO A 28 38.29 -13.39 -16.42
N SER A 29 37.06 -13.77 -16.74
CA SER A 29 36.59 -15.16 -16.71
C SER A 29 37.13 -16.00 -17.88
N GLU A 30 37.68 -15.36 -18.90
CA GLU A 30 38.30 -15.99 -20.07
C GLU A 30 39.61 -15.29 -20.43
N LYS A 31 40.51 -16.02 -21.11
CA LYS A 31 41.77 -15.45 -21.61
C LYS A 31 41.49 -14.34 -22.63
N LEU A 32 42.19 -13.22 -22.46
CA LEU A 32 42.26 -12.19 -23.50
C LEU A 32 43.13 -12.70 -24.65
N LEU A 33 42.66 -12.55 -25.88
CA LEU A 33 43.31 -13.06 -27.08
C LEU A 33 43.96 -11.93 -27.86
N LYS A 34 45.17 -12.15 -28.34
CA LYS A 34 45.87 -11.23 -29.23
C LYS A 34 44.97 -10.89 -30.43
N ASP A 35 45.01 -9.63 -30.82
CA ASP A 35 44.25 -9.06 -31.94
C ASP A 35 42.72 -9.04 -31.78
N GLN A 36 42.17 -9.54 -30.67
CA GLN A 36 40.76 -9.39 -30.34
C GLN A 36 40.49 -8.00 -29.76
N THR A 37 39.44 -7.34 -30.27
CA THR A 37 38.93 -6.09 -29.71
C THR A 37 38.05 -6.37 -28.49
N TYR A 38 38.22 -5.56 -27.45
CA TYR A 38 37.44 -5.57 -26.23
C TYR A 38 37.00 -4.15 -25.87
N THR A 39 35.87 -4.06 -25.17
CA THR A 39 35.34 -2.81 -24.63
C THR A 39 35.15 -2.94 -23.13
N ILE A 40 35.79 -2.06 -22.36
CA ILE A 40 35.59 -1.88 -20.92
C ILE A 40 34.54 -0.78 -20.74
N THR A 41 33.59 -1.02 -19.86
CA THR A 41 32.64 0.00 -19.42
C THR A 41 32.54 -0.02 -17.91
N LEU A 42 32.47 1.14 -17.26
CA LEU A 42 32.15 1.23 -15.85
C LEU A 42 31.18 2.38 -15.59
N LYS A 43 30.38 2.25 -14.53
CA LYS A 43 29.62 3.36 -13.96
C LYS A 43 30.27 3.80 -12.66
N GLY A 44 30.56 5.08 -12.54
CA GLY A 44 31.17 5.63 -11.34
C GLY A 44 31.53 7.11 -11.39
N THR A 45 31.67 7.70 -10.22
CA THR A 45 32.06 9.09 -10.01
C THR A 45 33.54 9.21 -9.65
N LYS A 46 34.13 10.33 -10.02
CA LYS A 46 35.53 10.70 -9.72
C LYS A 46 35.64 12.23 -9.59
N PRO A 47 36.66 12.76 -8.92
CA PRO A 47 36.97 14.19 -8.98
C PRO A 47 37.19 14.67 -10.41
N ALA A 48 36.86 15.93 -10.70
CA ALA A 48 37.03 16.52 -12.03
C ALA A 48 38.50 16.54 -12.52
N THR A 49 39.45 16.56 -11.58
CA THR A 49 40.90 16.52 -11.86
C THR A 49 41.43 15.11 -12.17
N GLN A 50 40.60 14.08 -11.98
CA GLN A 50 41.00 12.69 -12.14
C GLN A 50 40.47 12.09 -13.46
N THR A 51 41.12 11.05 -13.93
CA THR A 51 40.63 10.16 -15.00
C THR A 51 40.72 8.70 -14.58
N PHE A 52 39.86 7.85 -15.12
CA PHE A 52 40.00 6.40 -14.98
C PHE A 52 40.92 5.88 -16.07
N ARG A 53 42.07 5.31 -15.67
CA ARG A 53 43.03 4.70 -16.60
C ARG A 53 43.08 3.20 -16.40
N CYS A 54 43.00 2.46 -17.51
CA CYS A 54 43.02 1.01 -17.48
C CYS A 54 44.38 0.44 -17.85
N PHE A 55 44.77 -0.65 -17.20
CA PHE A 55 45.94 -1.44 -17.55
C PHE A 55 45.59 -2.91 -17.56
N VAL A 56 46.33 -3.70 -18.32
CA VAL A 56 46.16 -5.15 -18.37
C VAL A 56 47.49 -5.87 -18.20
N GLN A 57 47.49 -6.93 -17.40
CA GLN A 57 48.60 -7.86 -17.30
C GLN A 57 48.17 -9.19 -17.93
N TYR A 58 48.97 -9.70 -18.86
CA TYR A 58 48.68 -10.94 -19.60
C TYR A 58 49.32 -12.19 -18.98
N GLU A 59 50.26 -12.02 -18.04
CA GLU A 59 51.12 -13.09 -17.51
C GLU A 59 51.32 -12.87 -16.00
N THR A 60 51.38 -13.92 -15.17
CA THR A 60 51.41 -13.80 -13.68
C THR A 60 52.46 -12.81 -13.15
N ASN A 61 53.65 -12.80 -13.76
CA ASN A 61 54.77 -11.93 -13.41
C ASN A 61 55.17 -10.97 -14.56
N GLY A 62 54.28 -10.79 -15.54
CA GLY A 62 54.53 -9.93 -16.69
C GLY A 62 54.29 -8.45 -16.39
N SER A 63 54.83 -7.58 -17.24
CA SER A 63 54.57 -6.14 -17.16
C SER A 63 53.11 -5.80 -17.47
N THR A 64 52.58 -4.79 -16.79
CA THR A 64 51.25 -4.22 -17.11
C THR A 64 51.34 -3.35 -18.36
N VAL A 65 50.45 -3.61 -19.32
CA VAL A 65 50.28 -2.81 -20.54
C VAL A 65 49.26 -1.71 -20.29
N ASN A 66 49.60 -0.47 -20.60
CA ASN A 66 48.68 0.67 -20.52
C ASN A 66 47.63 0.57 -21.64
N LEU A 67 46.35 0.62 -21.29
CA LEU A 67 45.22 0.60 -22.24
C LEU A 67 44.68 1.99 -22.57
N PHE A 68 45.12 3.06 -21.92
CA PHE A 68 44.64 4.46 -22.01
C PHE A 68 43.50 4.83 -21.04
N ASP A 69 43.12 6.11 -21.12
CA ASP A 69 42.05 6.73 -20.33
C ASP A 69 40.68 6.38 -20.88
N MET A 70 39.75 6.12 -19.96
CA MET A 70 38.35 5.96 -20.30
C MET A 70 37.73 7.31 -20.66
N LYS A 71 36.81 7.30 -21.63
CA LYS A 71 36.06 8.46 -22.08
C LYS A 71 34.62 8.39 -21.58
N PRO A 72 33.94 9.53 -21.34
CA PRO A 72 32.53 9.52 -20.98
C PRO A 72 31.70 8.88 -22.09
N VAL A 73 30.65 8.15 -21.71
CA VAL A 73 29.66 7.60 -22.64
C VAL A 73 28.62 8.67 -22.93
N GLU A 74 28.42 8.99 -24.20
CA GLU A 74 27.45 10.00 -24.61
C GLU A 74 26.03 9.63 -24.14
N GLY A 75 25.35 10.61 -23.54
CA GLY A 75 23.98 10.45 -23.04
C GLY A 75 23.84 9.66 -21.73
N LEU A 76 24.92 9.13 -21.15
CA LEU A 76 24.88 8.40 -19.88
C LEU A 76 25.74 9.09 -18.81
N VAL A 77 25.09 9.51 -17.73
CA VAL A 77 25.74 10.16 -16.60
C VAL A 77 26.61 9.15 -15.85
N ASP A 78 27.83 9.57 -15.50
CA ASP A 78 28.82 8.80 -14.75
C ASP A 78 29.20 7.45 -15.39
N GLU A 79 28.95 7.27 -16.69
CA GLU A 79 29.41 6.10 -17.41
C GLU A 79 30.64 6.41 -18.26
N TRP A 80 31.61 5.51 -18.20
CA TRP A 80 32.90 5.64 -18.85
C TRP A 80 33.18 4.39 -19.67
N GLN A 81 33.77 4.54 -20.85
CA GLN A 81 34.14 3.43 -21.71
C GLN A 81 35.55 3.55 -22.29
N LEU A 82 36.15 2.40 -22.60
CA LEU A 82 37.41 2.28 -23.30
C LEU A 82 37.39 1.04 -24.20
N THR A 83 37.57 1.24 -25.49
CA THR A 83 37.74 0.14 -26.45
C THR A 83 39.22 0.00 -26.79
N PHE A 84 39.72 -1.23 -26.75
CA PHE A 84 41.12 -1.53 -27.04
C PHE A 84 41.24 -2.84 -27.82
N LYS A 85 42.32 -2.96 -28.61
CA LYS A 85 42.72 -4.20 -29.25
C LYS A 85 43.81 -4.86 -28.42
N ALA A 86 43.61 -6.09 -27.97
CA ALA A 86 44.58 -6.79 -27.15
C ALA A 86 45.87 -7.04 -27.94
N THR A 87 47.02 -6.63 -27.38
CA THR A 87 48.31 -6.71 -28.07
C THR A 87 48.97 -8.09 -27.93
N ARG A 88 48.50 -8.89 -26.95
CA ARG A 88 49.01 -10.21 -26.59
C ARG A 88 47.86 -11.12 -26.15
N SER A 89 48.10 -12.43 -26.19
CA SER A 89 47.21 -13.41 -25.55
C SER A 89 47.72 -13.70 -24.14
N ALA A 90 46.80 -13.91 -23.19
CA ALA A 90 47.19 -14.35 -21.85
C ALA A 90 47.70 -15.80 -21.90
N THR A 91 48.87 -16.08 -21.32
CA THR A 91 49.55 -17.38 -21.43
C THR A 91 49.19 -18.30 -20.27
N ASP A 92 49.50 -17.89 -19.03
CA ASP A 92 49.34 -18.67 -17.80
C ASP A 92 48.15 -18.25 -16.92
N ILE A 93 47.63 -17.03 -17.10
CA ILE A 93 46.43 -16.50 -16.43
C ILE A 93 45.33 -16.17 -17.46
N THR A 94 44.12 -15.84 -17.00
CA THR A 94 43.08 -15.23 -17.86
C THR A 94 43.34 -13.74 -18.16
N GLY A 95 44.26 -13.14 -17.40
CA GLY A 95 44.62 -11.74 -17.42
C GLY A 95 44.29 -11.07 -16.09
N ARG A 96 44.83 -9.89 -15.84
CA ARG A 96 44.39 -8.99 -14.76
C ARG A 96 44.15 -7.61 -15.30
N LEU A 97 42.94 -7.09 -15.12
CA LEU A 97 42.56 -5.73 -15.44
C LEU A 97 42.72 -4.87 -14.19
N TYR A 98 43.39 -3.74 -14.34
CA TYR A 98 43.56 -2.75 -13.30
C TYR A 98 42.91 -1.45 -13.72
N VAL A 99 42.22 -0.79 -12.79
CA VAL A 99 41.66 0.56 -12.97
C VAL A 99 42.28 1.48 -11.94
N TYR A 100 42.90 2.56 -12.40
CA TYR A 100 43.51 3.59 -11.57
C TYR A 100 42.75 4.89 -11.71
N GLN A 101 42.73 5.71 -10.66
CA GLN A 101 42.50 7.14 -10.81
C GLN A 101 43.84 7.84 -11.08
N VAL A 102 43.91 8.72 -12.07
CA VAL A 102 45.13 9.42 -12.46
C VAL A 102 44.84 10.93 -12.55
N PRO A 103 45.72 11.83 -12.07
CA PRO A 103 47.08 11.58 -11.56
C PRO A 103 47.16 11.22 -10.07
N ASN A 104 48.23 10.52 -9.68
CA ASN A 104 48.50 10.11 -8.30
C ASN A 104 48.81 11.26 -7.32
N THR A 105 48.96 12.49 -7.81
CA THR A 105 49.28 13.68 -7.03
C THR A 105 48.05 14.45 -6.53
N SER A 106 46.85 14.14 -7.03
CA SER A 106 45.60 14.83 -6.65
C SER A 106 44.45 13.84 -6.41
N LEU A 107 44.78 12.73 -5.75
CA LEU A 107 43.83 11.67 -5.43
C LEU A 107 42.61 12.21 -4.69
N GLY A 108 41.44 11.67 -5.02
CA GLY A 108 40.21 11.95 -4.30
C GLY A 108 39.28 10.76 -4.32
N GLN A 109 38.14 10.91 -3.67
CA GLN A 109 37.18 9.82 -3.54
C GLN A 109 36.56 9.48 -4.91
N CYS A 110 36.73 8.23 -5.33
CA CYS A 110 36.04 7.65 -6.47
C CYS A 110 35.02 6.61 -5.98
N LYS A 111 33.87 6.53 -6.65
CA LYS A 111 32.88 5.48 -6.45
C LYS A 111 32.68 4.78 -7.79
N VAL A 112 33.05 3.51 -7.89
CA VAL A 112 32.66 2.65 -9.02
C VAL A 112 31.49 1.80 -8.56
N GLU A 113 30.35 1.90 -9.24
CA GLU A 113 29.16 1.11 -8.95
C GLU A 113 29.25 -0.27 -9.60
N TRP A 114 29.67 -0.32 -10.86
CA TRP A 114 29.91 -1.56 -11.58
C TRP A 114 30.96 -1.42 -12.67
N ILE A 115 31.52 -2.55 -13.09
CA ILE A 115 32.44 -2.65 -14.24
C ILE A 115 32.11 -3.85 -15.14
N LYS A 116 32.31 -3.68 -16.44
CA LYS A 116 32.05 -4.67 -17.49
C LYS A 116 33.21 -4.74 -18.46
N LEU A 117 33.56 -5.95 -18.92
CA LEU A 117 34.45 -6.17 -20.07
C LEU A 117 33.73 -7.06 -21.08
N GLU A 118 33.66 -6.61 -22.33
CA GLU A 118 32.96 -7.31 -23.41
C GLU A 118 33.90 -7.52 -24.61
N LYS A 119 33.69 -8.60 -25.37
CA LYS A 119 34.32 -8.77 -26.69
C LYS A 119 33.62 -7.86 -27.70
N GLY A 120 34.40 -7.22 -28.56
CA GLY A 120 33.91 -6.33 -29.60
C GLY A 120 34.13 -4.84 -29.30
N ASP A 121 33.73 -4.01 -30.26
CA ASP A 121 33.91 -2.55 -30.27
C ASP A 121 32.71 -1.79 -29.70
N THR A 122 31.68 -2.49 -29.26
CA THR A 122 30.40 -1.91 -28.85
C THR A 122 30.03 -2.37 -27.45
N ARG A 123 29.90 -1.41 -26.53
CA ARG A 123 29.31 -1.62 -25.20
C ARG A 123 27.85 -2.08 -25.34
N THR A 124 27.42 -2.98 -24.47
CA THR A 124 26.00 -3.22 -24.21
C THR A 124 25.61 -2.77 -22.80
N PRO A 125 24.34 -2.39 -22.54
CA PRO A 125 23.90 -2.00 -21.21
C PRO A 125 24.22 -3.07 -20.14
N ASN A 126 24.43 -2.64 -18.89
CA ASN A 126 24.62 -3.55 -17.76
C ASN A 126 23.26 -4.09 -17.24
N ILE A 127 22.57 -4.85 -18.10
CA ILE A 127 21.30 -5.54 -17.82
C ILE A 127 21.47 -7.02 -18.14
N SER A 128 20.77 -7.91 -17.42
CA SER A 128 20.78 -9.35 -17.68
C SER A 128 20.05 -9.70 -18.98
N GLU A 129 18.99 -8.98 -19.29
CA GLU A 129 18.14 -9.15 -20.46
C GLU A 129 17.47 -7.83 -20.84
N TYR A 130 17.09 -7.68 -22.10
CA TYR A 130 16.21 -6.59 -22.48
C TYR A 130 14.82 -6.91 -21.96
N LYS A 131 14.30 -6.10 -21.02
CA LYS A 131 12.95 -6.24 -20.42
C LYS A 131 11.79 -6.24 -21.43
N TYR A 132 12.05 -5.84 -22.67
CA TYR A 132 11.07 -5.82 -23.75
C TYR A 132 11.50 -6.79 -24.86
N CYS A 133 10.79 -7.90 -24.97
CA CYS A 133 10.86 -8.82 -26.10
C CYS A 133 9.70 -8.46 -27.03
N GLY A 134 10.02 -7.87 -28.20
CA GLY A 134 9.09 -7.93 -29.32
C GLY A 134 9.41 -9.23 -30.04
N GLU A 135 8.54 -10.23 -29.96
CA GLU A 135 8.61 -11.33 -30.93
C GLU A 135 8.06 -10.84 -32.28
N GLY A 136 8.63 -11.39 -33.35
CA GLY A 136 8.49 -10.89 -34.71
C GLY A 136 7.07 -10.93 -35.27
N LEU A 137 6.94 -10.39 -36.48
CA LEU A 137 5.73 -10.35 -37.31
C LEU A 137 4.87 -11.60 -37.12
N LYS A 138 3.55 -11.42 -36.93
CA LYS A 138 2.59 -12.50 -37.18
C LYS A 138 2.85 -13.07 -38.59
N ASP A 139 2.45 -14.32 -38.85
CA ASP A 139 2.37 -14.87 -40.21
C ASP A 139 1.37 -14.05 -41.05
N SER A 140 1.81 -12.87 -41.48
CA SER A 140 1.00 -11.82 -42.09
C SER A 140 1.87 -11.01 -43.02
N ASN A 141 1.41 -10.86 -44.26
CA ASN A 141 2.10 -10.05 -45.26
C ASN A 141 1.76 -8.56 -45.12
N ASN A 142 1.05 -8.15 -44.06
CA ASN A 142 0.69 -6.77 -43.81
C ASN A 142 1.79 -6.06 -42.99
N PRO A 143 2.42 -5.01 -43.51
CA PRO A 143 3.51 -4.30 -42.83
C PRO A 143 3.10 -3.60 -41.52
N ASN A 144 1.80 -3.52 -41.22
CA ASN A 144 1.27 -2.94 -39.98
C ASN A 144 0.90 -4.00 -38.92
N ASP A 145 1.15 -5.29 -39.17
CA ASP A 145 0.74 -6.38 -38.28
C ASP A 145 1.89 -6.77 -37.34
N TYR A 146 2.00 -6.04 -36.23
CA TYR A 146 2.97 -6.30 -35.16
C TYR A 146 2.26 -6.70 -33.86
N SER A 147 2.87 -7.63 -33.10
CA SER A 147 2.43 -8.03 -31.77
C SER A 147 3.48 -7.63 -30.73
N TRP A 148 3.04 -7.26 -29.53
CA TRP A 148 3.91 -7.01 -28.39
C TRP A 148 3.51 -7.98 -27.29
N ASP A 149 4.36 -8.98 -27.01
CA ASP A 149 4.14 -9.88 -25.90
C ASP A 149 4.79 -9.30 -24.64
N ILE A 150 3.97 -9.03 -23.63
CA ILE A 150 4.40 -8.61 -22.30
C ILE A 150 4.27 -9.84 -21.39
N THR A 151 5.34 -10.22 -20.70
CA THR A 151 5.26 -11.29 -19.70
C THR A 151 4.25 -10.90 -18.62
N PRO A 152 3.26 -11.76 -18.29
CA PRO A 152 2.17 -11.41 -17.37
C PRO A 152 2.61 -10.89 -16.00
N GLU A 153 3.76 -11.34 -15.49
CA GLU A 153 4.34 -10.88 -14.21
C GLU A 153 4.76 -9.40 -14.22
N TYR A 154 5.02 -8.84 -15.40
CA TYR A 154 5.45 -7.46 -15.60
C TYR A 154 4.40 -6.58 -16.28
N ALA A 155 3.23 -7.14 -16.62
CA ALA A 155 2.08 -6.32 -16.90
C ALA A 155 1.73 -5.57 -15.60
N GLU A 156 1.56 -4.25 -15.66
CA GLU A 156 0.87 -3.57 -14.57
C GLU A 156 -0.44 -4.34 -14.34
N LYS A 157 -0.81 -4.55 -13.07
CA LYS A 157 -2.19 -4.95 -12.73
C LYS A 157 -3.10 -3.79 -13.14
N GLY A 158 -3.29 -3.64 -14.45
CA GLY A 158 -4.10 -2.62 -15.05
C GLY A 158 -5.50 -2.89 -14.58
N LEU A 159 -6.11 -1.88 -13.96
CA LEU A 159 -7.56 -1.81 -13.89
C LEU A 159 -8.07 -2.22 -15.27
N ASN A 160 -8.87 -3.27 -15.36
CA ASN A 160 -9.59 -3.56 -16.58
C ASN A 160 -10.38 -2.29 -16.91
N ASN A 161 -9.96 -1.54 -17.94
CA ASN A 161 -10.65 -0.31 -18.36
C ASN A 161 -12.08 -0.60 -18.88
N THR A 162 -12.40 -1.88 -19.08
CA THR A 162 -13.69 -2.38 -19.52
C THR A 162 -13.99 -3.71 -18.84
N VAL A 163 -15.23 -3.91 -18.43
CA VAL A 163 -15.77 -5.22 -18.03
C VAL A 163 -16.77 -5.72 -19.07
N SER A 164 -16.93 -7.03 -19.19
CA SER A 164 -17.89 -7.67 -20.08
C SER A 164 -19.31 -7.48 -19.54
N LEU A 165 -20.25 -7.24 -20.45
CA LEU A 165 -21.69 -7.18 -20.13
C LEU A 165 -22.35 -8.57 -20.12
N THR A 166 -21.70 -9.58 -20.70
CA THR A 166 -22.33 -10.88 -20.99
C THR A 166 -21.57 -12.07 -20.41
N GLU A 167 -20.30 -11.90 -20.06
CA GLU A 167 -19.46 -12.99 -19.56
C GLU A 167 -19.06 -12.73 -18.10
N PRO A 168 -19.02 -13.77 -17.25
CA PRO A 168 -18.51 -13.64 -15.89
C PRO A 168 -17.07 -13.13 -15.86
N GLN A 169 -16.77 -12.19 -14.98
CA GLN A 169 -15.41 -11.63 -14.81
C GLN A 169 -15.08 -11.39 -13.34
N SER A 170 -13.78 -11.47 -13.00
CA SER A 170 -13.23 -11.00 -11.72
C SER A 170 -12.59 -9.63 -11.90
N VAL A 171 -12.82 -8.73 -10.94
CA VAL A 171 -12.18 -7.40 -10.88
C VAL A 171 -11.38 -7.33 -9.59
N GLU A 172 -10.06 -7.31 -9.72
CA GLU A 172 -9.16 -7.30 -8.57
C GLU A 172 -9.02 -5.90 -7.94
N GLY A 173 -8.88 -5.87 -6.61
CA GLY A 173 -8.63 -4.66 -5.80
C GLY A 173 -9.88 -3.84 -5.45
N LEU A 174 -9.75 -2.94 -4.47
CA LEU A 174 -10.85 -2.08 -3.99
C LEU A 174 -11.41 -1.21 -5.13
N LYS A 175 -12.74 -1.06 -5.18
CA LYS A 175 -13.45 -0.22 -6.14
C LYS A 175 -14.46 0.65 -5.42
N ASN A 176 -14.54 1.90 -5.85
CA ASN A 176 -15.60 2.83 -5.45
C ASN A 176 -16.57 2.95 -6.63
N PHE A 177 -17.87 2.88 -6.36
CA PHE A 177 -18.94 3.01 -7.35
C PHE A 177 -19.61 4.39 -7.16
N GLU A 178 -19.10 5.42 -7.84
CA GLU A 178 -19.54 6.81 -7.65
C GLU A 178 -21.00 7.03 -8.08
N ASP A 179 -21.46 6.28 -9.08
CA ASP A 179 -22.82 6.34 -9.61
C ASP A 179 -23.77 5.29 -8.98
N GLY A 180 -23.32 4.61 -7.93
CA GLY A 180 -24.08 3.55 -7.25
C GLY A 180 -23.84 2.14 -7.81
N LEU A 181 -24.31 1.13 -7.07
CA LEU A 181 -24.20 -0.28 -7.41
C LEU A 181 -25.59 -0.90 -7.42
N GLN A 182 -25.91 -1.70 -8.44
CA GLN A 182 -27.21 -2.38 -8.56
C GLN A 182 -27.06 -3.89 -8.76
N ILE A 183 -28.01 -4.65 -8.22
CA ILE A 183 -28.19 -6.09 -8.52
C ILE A 183 -29.60 -6.26 -9.06
N ALA A 184 -29.72 -6.79 -10.27
CA ALA A 184 -31.01 -7.00 -10.94
C ALA A 184 -31.91 -5.73 -11.04
N GLY A 185 -31.30 -4.54 -11.10
CA GLY A 185 -32.00 -3.26 -11.18
C GLY A 185 -32.39 -2.66 -9.82
N GLU A 186 -32.08 -3.32 -8.71
CA GLU A 186 -32.28 -2.81 -7.36
C GLU A 186 -30.98 -2.21 -6.81
N GLU A 187 -31.07 -1.06 -6.14
CA GLU A 187 -29.92 -0.38 -5.52
C GLU A 187 -29.36 -1.20 -4.35
N VAL A 188 -28.05 -1.42 -4.34
CA VAL A 188 -27.34 -2.05 -3.24
C VAL A 188 -27.05 -0.97 -2.20
N ALA A 189 -27.76 -1.00 -1.07
CA ALA A 189 -27.57 -0.04 0.01
C ALA A 189 -26.12 -0.09 0.54
N THR A 190 -25.34 0.94 0.24
CA THR A 190 -23.99 1.16 0.78
C THR A 190 -24.08 2.06 2.02
N VAL A 191 -24.68 1.54 3.09
CA VAL A 191 -24.81 2.27 4.36
C VAL A 191 -24.05 1.49 5.43
N ALA A 192 -23.27 2.18 6.27
CA ALA A 192 -22.67 1.57 7.45
C ALA A 192 -23.74 0.73 8.17
N GLU A 193 -23.46 -0.53 8.53
CA GLU A 193 -24.46 -1.43 9.14
C GLU A 193 -25.05 -0.85 10.43
N SER A 194 -24.35 0.09 11.08
CA SER A 194 -24.80 0.73 12.32
C SER A 194 -24.14 2.09 12.59
N THR A 195 -24.78 2.92 13.41
CA THR A 195 -24.20 4.14 14.00
C THR A 195 -23.11 3.87 15.04
N GLY A 196 -22.96 2.61 15.49
CA GLY A 196 -22.28 2.31 16.75
C GLY A 196 -23.07 2.84 17.96
N TRP A 197 -22.51 2.68 19.16
CA TRP A 197 -23.15 3.15 20.40
C TRP A 197 -22.92 4.65 20.62
N LEU A 198 -24.00 5.42 20.55
CA LEU A 198 -24.04 6.86 20.78
C LEU A 198 -24.54 7.16 22.20
N ALA A 199 -24.08 8.26 22.79
CA ALA A 199 -24.46 8.66 24.15
C ALA A 199 -25.90 9.19 24.20
N LEU A 200 -26.63 8.82 25.26
CA LEU A 200 -27.96 9.34 25.56
C LEU A 200 -27.91 10.14 26.87
N THR A 201 -28.07 11.46 26.76
CA THR A 201 -27.74 12.38 27.87
C THR A 201 -28.90 12.51 28.85
N LEU A 202 -28.66 12.22 30.12
CA LEU A 202 -29.63 12.40 31.21
C LEU A 202 -29.93 13.89 31.47
N VAL A 203 -31.14 14.19 31.92
CA VAL A 203 -31.52 15.54 32.38
C VAL A 203 -31.28 15.70 33.88
N ASP A 204 -31.30 16.94 34.36
CA ASP A 204 -31.18 17.26 35.79
C ASP A 204 -32.17 16.46 36.65
N GLY A 205 -31.70 15.99 37.81
CA GLY A 205 -32.45 15.09 38.69
C GLY A 205 -32.22 13.59 38.42
N PHE A 206 -31.46 13.26 37.38
CA PHE A 206 -31.04 11.89 37.07
C PHE A 206 -29.52 11.79 36.93
N GLU A 207 -28.97 10.62 37.27
CA GLU A 207 -27.55 10.32 37.20
C GLU A 207 -27.31 8.93 36.61
N VAL A 208 -26.09 8.71 36.11
CA VAL A 208 -25.64 7.39 35.69
C VAL A 208 -25.59 6.48 36.92
N ALA A 209 -26.17 5.29 36.80
CA ALA A 209 -26.04 4.25 37.80
C ALA A 209 -24.94 3.25 37.40
N GLU A 210 -24.30 2.64 38.40
CA GLU A 210 -23.32 1.56 38.25
C GLU A 210 -22.17 1.81 37.24
N ASN A 211 -21.84 3.09 36.97
CA ASN A 211 -20.88 3.50 35.93
C ASN A 211 -21.25 3.01 34.52
N ASN A 212 -22.54 2.82 34.25
CA ASN A 212 -23.06 2.29 32.99
C ASN A 212 -23.92 3.35 32.28
N PRO A 213 -23.31 4.32 31.57
CA PRO A 213 -24.02 5.46 31.01
C PRO A 213 -25.05 5.03 29.95
N PRO A 214 -26.24 5.67 29.91
CA PRO A 214 -27.21 5.41 28.86
C PRO A 214 -26.69 5.69 27.46
N GLN A 215 -26.95 4.75 26.54
CA GLN A 215 -26.55 4.82 25.15
C GLN A 215 -27.62 4.21 24.23
N TYR A 216 -27.55 4.56 22.95
CA TYR A 216 -28.40 3.98 21.92
C TYR A 216 -27.57 3.59 20.68
N LYS A 217 -28.11 2.71 19.86
CA LYS A 217 -27.52 2.30 18.58
C LYS A 217 -28.63 2.12 17.55
N ILE A 218 -28.39 2.57 16.33
CA ILE A 218 -29.24 2.32 15.17
C ILE A 218 -28.51 1.30 14.30
N THR A 219 -29.16 0.19 13.98
CA THR A 219 -28.68 -0.82 13.03
C THR A 219 -29.55 -0.72 11.78
N TYR A 220 -28.92 -0.50 10.62
CA TYR A 220 -29.61 -0.35 9.34
C TYR A 220 -29.78 -1.73 8.72
N GLN A 221 -31.03 -2.16 8.58
CA GLN A 221 -31.37 -3.49 8.08
C GLN A 221 -31.44 -3.48 6.55
N ALA A 222 -31.09 -4.61 5.92
CA ALA A 222 -31.09 -4.74 4.46
C ALA A 222 -32.48 -4.56 3.83
N ASN A 223 -33.55 -4.76 4.60
CA ASN A 223 -34.93 -4.54 4.16
C ASN A 223 -35.36 -3.06 4.21
N GLY A 224 -34.45 -2.14 4.56
CA GLY A 224 -34.71 -0.70 4.70
C GLY A 224 -35.17 -0.26 6.09
N ASP A 225 -35.49 -1.19 6.99
CA ASP A 225 -35.86 -0.87 8.37
C ASP A 225 -34.64 -0.46 9.21
N ASN A 226 -34.90 0.23 10.32
CA ASN A 226 -33.91 0.49 11.35
C ASN A 226 -34.25 -0.31 12.61
N GLU A 227 -33.27 -1.00 13.19
CA GLU A 227 -33.38 -1.56 14.54
C GLU A 227 -32.74 -0.61 15.55
N ILE A 228 -33.52 -0.21 16.56
CA ILE A 228 -33.10 0.68 17.63
C ILE A 228 -32.85 -0.14 18.89
N GLU A 229 -31.65 -0.03 19.44
CA GLU A 229 -31.25 -0.69 20.67
C GLU A 229 -30.81 0.36 21.70
N PHE A 230 -31.11 0.09 22.97
CA PHE A 230 -30.68 0.91 24.11
C PHE A 230 -29.79 0.08 25.03
N ARG A 231 -28.94 0.75 25.80
CA ARG A 231 -28.22 0.15 26.94
C ARG A 231 -27.89 1.18 27.99
N GLY A 232 -27.47 0.71 29.16
CA GLY A 232 -27.06 1.55 30.28
C GLY A 232 -28.13 1.63 31.37
N GLU A 233 -27.79 2.32 32.43
CA GLU A 233 -28.60 2.45 33.64
C GLU A 233 -28.67 3.89 34.12
N PHE A 234 -29.82 4.25 34.68
CA PHE A 234 -30.05 5.55 35.29
C PHE A 234 -30.64 5.39 36.69
N GLN A 235 -30.39 6.37 37.54
CA GLN A 235 -30.98 6.54 38.86
C GLN A 235 -31.43 7.98 39.06
N LEU A 236 -32.23 8.22 40.09
CA LEU A 236 -32.45 9.58 40.59
C LEU A 236 -31.16 10.10 41.24
N THR A 237 -30.92 11.41 41.16
CA THR A 237 -29.78 12.06 41.80
C THR A 237 -29.66 11.65 43.28
N GLY A 238 -28.48 11.17 43.68
CA GLY A 238 -28.24 10.68 45.04
C GLY A 238 -28.74 9.25 45.33
N GLY A 239 -29.17 8.50 44.31
CA GLY A 239 -29.53 7.09 44.42
C GLY A 239 -30.82 6.81 45.20
N THR A 240 -31.75 7.78 45.21
CA THR A 240 -33.04 7.62 45.90
C THR A 240 -33.91 6.58 45.23
N LYS A 241 -34.71 5.87 46.02
CA LYS A 241 -35.67 4.88 45.52
C LYS A 241 -36.71 5.50 44.59
N PHE A 242 -37.07 4.79 43.55
CA PHE A 242 -38.23 5.12 42.74
C PHE A 242 -39.52 4.92 43.53
N THR A 243 -40.59 5.59 43.12
CA THR A 243 -41.94 5.38 43.63
C THR A 243 -42.75 4.59 42.62
N LYS A 244 -43.32 3.46 43.05
CA LYS A 244 -44.19 2.62 42.23
C LYS A 244 -45.24 3.45 41.48
N ASP A 245 -45.52 3.07 40.23
CA ASP A 245 -46.53 3.68 39.36
C ASP A 245 -46.28 5.17 39.00
N THR A 246 -45.16 5.75 39.43
CA THR A 246 -44.79 7.14 39.10
C THR A 246 -44.06 7.20 37.76
N SER A 247 -44.37 8.20 36.93
CA SER A 247 -43.73 8.36 35.62
C SER A 247 -42.43 9.17 35.73
N TYR A 248 -41.31 8.55 35.35
CA TYR A 248 -39.97 9.15 35.31
C TYR A 248 -39.51 9.36 33.87
N TYR A 249 -38.79 10.45 33.64
CA TYR A 249 -38.39 10.93 32.31
C TYR A 249 -36.90 11.26 32.31
N PRO A 250 -36.03 10.23 32.33
CA PRO A 250 -34.60 10.39 32.54
C PRO A 250 -33.91 11.24 31.46
N PHE A 251 -34.53 11.36 30.29
CA PHE A 251 -34.02 12.12 29.15
C PHE A 251 -34.91 13.32 28.80
N GLY A 252 -35.77 13.75 29.73
CA GLY A 252 -36.69 14.87 29.53
C GLY A 252 -38.01 14.50 28.84
N ARG A 253 -38.82 15.54 28.58
CA ARG A 253 -40.18 15.43 28.01
C ARG A 253 -40.30 16.37 26.82
N ALA A 254 -40.93 15.91 25.74
CA ALA A 254 -41.09 16.73 24.52
C ALA A 254 -41.77 18.09 24.77
N ASN A 255 -42.66 18.20 25.76
CA ASN A 255 -43.35 19.45 26.09
C ASN A 255 -42.56 20.41 27.01
N GLN A 256 -41.33 20.06 27.42
CA GLN A 256 -40.51 20.86 28.35
C GLN A 256 -39.04 20.98 27.90
N ALA A 257 -38.38 19.88 27.54
CA ALA A 257 -37.11 19.76 26.83
C ALA A 257 -36.79 18.26 26.79
N THR A 258 -36.29 17.73 25.67
CA THR A 258 -35.94 16.30 25.55
C THR A 258 -34.56 16.14 24.95
N ASN A 259 -33.79 15.23 25.53
CA ASN A 259 -32.49 14.77 25.03
C ASN A 259 -32.63 13.51 24.16
N ILE A 260 -33.85 13.02 23.92
CA ILE A 260 -34.09 11.92 22.98
C ILE A 260 -33.98 12.46 21.54
N PRO A 261 -33.03 11.96 20.73
CA PRO A 261 -32.89 12.38 19.33
C PRO A 261 -34.14 12.05 18.51
N ASN A 262 -34.50 12.95 17.58
CA ASN A 262 -35.66 12.77 16.71
C ASN A 262 -35.57 11.52 15.82
N GLU A 263 -34.35 11.09 15.47
CA GLU A 263 -34.09 9.86 14.71
C GLU A 263 -34.57 8.59 15.42
N LEU A 264 -34.69 8.61 16.75
CA LEU A 264 -35.19 7.48 17.54
C LEU A 264 -36.71 7.39 17.57
N LYS A 265 -37.43 8.33 16.93
CA LYS A 265 -38.89 8.34 16.93
C LYS A 265 -39.44 7.04 16.31
N PRO A 266 -40.17 6.21 17.08
CA PRO A 266 -40.80 5.02 16.52
C PRO A 266 -42.10 5.36 15.77
N ASP A 267 -42.52 4.49 14.85
CA ASP A 267 -43.78 4.63 14.10
C ASP A 267 -45.02 4.50 15.00
N ARG A 268 -44.88 3.74 16.09
CA ARG A 268 -45.87 3.52 17.14
C ARG A 268 -45.13 3.50 18.47
N THR A 269 -45.80 3.83 19.57
CA THR A 269 -45.16 3.77 20.89
C THR A 269 -44.54 2.39 21.12
N ALA A 270 -43.22 2.37 21.31
CA ALA A 270 -42.47 1.18 21.61
C ALA A 270 -42.49 0.95 23.12
N PHE A 271 -42.75 -0.29 23.55
CA PHE A 271 -42.77 -0.69 24.94
C PHE A 271 -41.65 -1.69 25.22
N GLY A 272 -41.13 -1.65 26.44
CA GLY A 272 -40.19 -2.64 26.95
C GLY A 272 -40.32 -2.77 28.46
N TYR A 273 -39.47 -3.61 29.05
CA TYR A 273 -39.45 -3.84 30.47
C TYR A 273 -38.02 -3.68 31.00
N GLY A 274 -37.78 -2.66 31.81
CA GLY A 274 -36.47 -2.40 32.41
C GLY A 274 -36.40 -3.01 33.78
N ALA A 275 -35.37 -3.81 34.06
CA ALA A 275 -35.13 -4.29 35.42
C ALA A 275 -34.71 -3.13 36.32
N THR A 276 -35.21 -3.12 37.55
CA THR A 276 -34.74 -2.25 38.63
C THR A 276 -33.65 -2.99 39.41
N SER A 277 -32.94 -2.30 40.30
CA SER A 277 -31.95 -2.90 41.20
C SER A 277 -32.48 -4.03 42.11
N THR A 278 -33.81 -4.15 42.24
CA THR A 278 -34.49 -5.22 42.98
C THR A 278 -34.88 -6.42 42.10
N GLY A 279 -34.66 -6.33 40.78
CA GLY A 279 -35.06 -7.34 39.81
C GLY A 279 -36.55 -7.35 39.47
N VAL A 280 -37.39 -6.54 40.15
CA VAL A 280 -38.83 -6.46 39.87
C VAL A 280 -39.07 -5.75 38.54
N GLY A 281 -38.42 -4.61 38.31
CA GLY A 281 -38.47 -3.85 37.07
C GLY A 281 -39.64 -2.91 36.91
N GLY A 282 -39.91 -2.51 35.67
CA GLY A 282 -41.01 -1.62 35.32
C GLY A 282 -41.12 -1.37 33.83
N ARG A 283 -42.21 -0.70 33.44
CA ARG A 283 -42.51 -0.39 32.04
C ARG A 283 -41.58 0.69 31.52
N LEU A 284 -40.89 0.41 30.43
CA LEU A 284 -40.21 1.39 29.60
C LEU A 284 -41.06 1.69 28.37
N ALA A 285 -41.04 2.93 27.90
CA ALA A 285 -41.61 3.25 26.59
C ALA A 285 -40.89 4.42 25.90
N VAL A 286 -40.77 4.34 24.57
CA VAL A 286 -40.48 5.50 23.70
C VAL A 286 -41.72 5.80 22.89
N THR A 287 -42.25 7.01 23.03
CA THR A 287 -43.48 7.41 22.32
C THR A 287 -43.19 8.00 20.94
N THR A 288 -44.22 8.10 20.10
CA THR A 288 -44.15 8.73 18.76
C THR A 288 -43.82 10.24 18.81
N THR A 289 -43.91 10.87 19.98
CA THR A 289 -43.36 12.20 20.25
C THR A 289 -42.14 12.01 21.15
N PRO A 290 -40.93 11.84 20.57
CA PRO A 290 -39.77 11.14 21.14
C PRO A 290 -39.53 11.45 22.62
N THR A 291 -40.23 10.70 23.47
CA THR A 291 -40.23 10.84 24.92
C THR A 291 -40.03 9.46 25.47
N PHE A 292 -38.99 9.32 26.28
CA PHE A 292 -38.68 8.08 26.97
C PHE A 292 -39.24 8.16 28.39
N VAL A 293 -40.04 7.17 28.76
CA VAL A 293 -40.68 7.09 30.08
C VAL A 293 -40.36 5.76 30.75
N PHE A 294 -40.10 5.82 32.04
CA PHE A 294 -40.03 4.67 32.93
C PHE A 294 -41.14 4.76 33.98
N ILE A 295 -41.82 3.64 34.22
CA ILE A 295 -42.81 3.49 35.29
C ILE A 295 -42.46 2.22 36.08
N PRO A 296 -41.94 2.36 37.31
CA PRO A 296 -41.49 1.24 38.14
C PRO A 296 -42.68 0.40 38.64
N GLY A 297 -42.48 -0.91 38.72
CA GLY A 297 -43.44 -1.86 39.31
C GLY A 297 -43.32 -1.98 40.83
N ASP A 298 -42.26 -1.41 41.42
CA ASP A 298 -41.95 -1.42 42.85
C ASP A 298 -41.44 -0.05 43.34
N SER A 299 -41.33 0.11 44.67
CA SER A 299 -40.84 1.34 45.31
C SER A 299 -39.49 1.17 46.00
N ASP A 300 -38.77 0.08 45.75
CA ASP A 300 -37.51 -0.27 46.41
C ASP A 300 -36.29 -0.17 45.48
N GLY A 301 -36.50 -0.18 44.17
CA GLY A 301 -35.47 0.01 43.16
C GLY A 301 -34.85 1.41 43.20
N THR A 302 -33.52 1.48 43.15
CA THR A 302 -32.73 2.71 43.15
C THR A 302 -32.22 3.11 41.77
N TYR A 303 -32.07 2.14 40.86
CA TYR A 303 -31.72 2.37 39.46
C TYR A 303 -32.52 1.44 38.54
N CYS A 304 -32.56 1.78 37.25
CA CYS A 304 -33.24 1.00 36.21
C CYS A 304 -32.34 0.83 34.98
N SER A 305 -32.29 -0.39 34.44
CA SER A 305 -31.62 -0.71 33.18
C SER A 305 -32.54 -0.50 31.99
N ILE A 306 -32.04 0.18 30.96
CA ILE A 306 -32.78 0.41 29.70
C ILE A 306 -32.43 -0.61 28.62
N SER A 307 -31.44 -1.48 28.87
CA SER A 307 -30.93 -2.47 27.90
C SER A 307 -31.97 -3.40 27.27
N PRO A 308 -33.06 -3.80 27.96
CA PRO A 308 -34.07 -4.67 27.34
C PRO A 308 -34.99 -3.95 26.32
N LEU A 309 -34.95 -2.62 26.25
CA LEU A 309 -35.77 -1.88 25.29
C LEU A 309 -35.12 -1.91 23.91
N ARG A 310 -35.87 -2.41 22.92
CA ARG A 310 -35.50 -2.38 21.50
C ARG A 310 -36.76 -2.30 20.64
N TYR A 311 -36.66 -1.71 19.46
CA TYR A 311 -37.77 -1.68 18.50
C TYR A 311 -37.30 -1.45 17.07
N THR A 312 -38.15 -1.86 16.12
CA THR A 312 -37.95 -1.61 14.69
C THR A 312 -38.70 -0.32 14.29
N GLN A 313 -38.02 0.54 13.54
CA GLN A 313 -38.60 1.68 12.84
C GLN A 313 -38.65 1.33 11.35
N THR A 314 -39.86 1.28 10.79
CA THR A 314 -40.08 0.93 9.39
C THR A 314 -39.91 2.16 8.53
N LYS A 315 -38.90 2.19 7.67
CA LYS A 315 -38.84 3.24 6.63
C LYS A 315 -39.88 2.89 5.56
N LYS A 316 -40.84 3.80 5.39
CA LYS A 316 -41.77 3.78 4.25
C LYS A 316 -41.16 4.45 3.04
#